data_AF-A0A8S1TRR3-F1
#
_entry.id   AF-A0A8S1TRR3-F1
#
_cell.length_a   1.000
_cell.length_b   1.000
_cell.length_c   1.000
_cell.angle_alpha   90.00
_cell.angle_beta   90.00
_cell.angle_gamma   90.00
#
_symmetry.space_group_name_H-M   'P 1'
#
loop_
_entity.id
_entity.type
_entity.pdbx_description
1 polymer ?
#
loop_
_entity_poly.entity_id
_entity_poly.type
_entity_poly.pdbx_seq_one_letter_code
_entity_poly.pdbx_strand_id
1 'polypeptide(L)'
;MAKKKQQIEVVEFTEAEKKALEKLDHSHLLIEIQVLQDRIEELQKKIYELNENIRKSNEQNLALTLKMESDIIKKESEYNALLQQYEDLKKQTTEEIESMIQRKDEKIRYLEKEKTELEIRHKDELQKINEELKKWSQFKEEKENLIKEIHDLKEEMIKKDYAHLDEQSKANKNFLKQTQNLTNVNNAKIEDVQRNANKLAEEKVAAKYDGILKENEKIKSELLEYQRTLQVYQKDKETFQQENVNYKLNLSIKEEQAQEYQMMNHQQTIKIKQLKERIEYLKSYIANEVTKQTKEIEIMKHQSNTKVQELEMQLRNLRHLLDQRTKELKTVKALAQMILDQRSDIEQFFLQAIDQVKNEIKKKNKNQKNSRLPDISQKSQSLEQNKVDINDLDLEEKEKLLRILFSKMNQGVPPINWKSQLSHSKSQVDASSFRDNQYQ
;
A
#
# COMPACT_ATOMS: atom_id res chain seq x y z
N MET A 1 -9.80 -35.94 -82.79
CA MET A 1 -8.96 -35.86 -84.00
C MET A 1 -9.02 -37.17 -84.76
N ALA A 2 -9.05 -37.05 -86.09
CA ALA A 2 -9.10 -38.04 -87.17
C ALA A 2 -8.77 -39.52 -86.86
N LYS A 3 -9.70 -40.41 -87.22
CA LYS A 3 -9.41 -41.83 -87.51
C LYS A 3 -8.65 -41.90 -88.84
N LYS A 4 -7.32 -42.08 -88.78
CA LYS A 4 -6.49 -42.44 -89.94
C LYS A 4 -6.65 -43.95 -90.17
N LYS A 5 -7.38 -44.34 -91.23
CA LYS A 5 -7.34 -45.73 -91.75
C LYS A 5 -5.93 -45.94 -92.33
N GLN A 6 -5.11 -46.71 -91.63
CA GLN A 6 -3.85 -47.23 -92.17
C GLN A 6 -4.22 -48.43 -93.06
N GLN A 7 -3.96 -48.31 -94.37
CA GLN A 7 -3.95 -49.43 -95.31
C GLN A 7 -2.88 -50.41 -94.84
N ILE A 8 -3.27 -51.68 -94.64
CA ILE A 8 -2.33 -52.78 -94.44
C ILE A 8 -1.98 -53.28 -95.84
N GLU A 9 -0.81 -52.88 -96.32
CA GLU A 9 -0.14 -53.42 -97.50
C GLU A 9 0.31 -54.84 -97.13
N VAL A 10 -0.20 -55.86 -97.82
CA VAL A 10 0.20 -57.25 -97.59
C VAL A 10 1.55 -57.47 -98.27
N VAL A 11 2.61 -57.35 -97.48
CA VAL A 11 3.99 -57.70 -97.89
C VAL A 11 4.07 -59.23 -98.00
N GLU A 12 4.26 -59.75 -99.21
CA GLU A 12 4.54 -61.17 -99.42
C GLU A 12 5.98 -61.51 -99.01
N PHE A 13 6.12 -62.31 -97.95
CA PHE A 13 7.41 -62.77 -97.43
C PHE A 13 8.17 -63.63 -98.44
N THR A 14 9.44 -63.29 -98.67
CA THR A 14 10.39 -64.09 -99.44
C THR A 14 10.68 -65.43 -98.76
N GLU A 15 11.12 -66.43 -99.52
CA GLU A 15 11.31 -67.81 -99.05
C GLU A 15 12.35 -67.94 -97.92
N ALA A 16 13.31 -67.00 -97.86
CA ALA A 16 14.25 -66.86 -96.75
C ALA A 16 13.61 -66.30 -95.48
N GLU A 17 12.64 -65.39 -95.61
CA GLU A 17 11.88 -64.82 -94.50
C GLU A 17 10.89 -65.83 -93.92
N LYS A 18 10.25 -66.67 -94.76
CA LYS A 18 9.42 -67.80 -94.31
C LYS A 18 10.21 -68.84 -93.52
N LYS A 19 11.45 -69.13 -93.93
CA LYS A 19 12.35 -70.07 -93.26
C LYS A 19 12.97 -69.49 -91.97
N ALA A 20 13.09 -68.17 -91.88
CA ALA A 20 13.44 -67.48 -90.64
C ALA A 20 12.26 -67.43 -89.66
N LEU A 21 11.02 -67.30 -90.17
CA LEU A 21 9.79 -67.40 -89.39
C LEU A 21 9.59 -68.79 -88.76
N GLU A 22 9.89 -69.88 -89.49
CA GLU A 22 9.83 -71.25 -88.95
C GLU A 22 10.90 -71.54 -87.88
N LYS A 23 12.02 -70.80 -87.89
CA LYS A 23 13.07 -70.88 -86.86
C LYS A 23 12.82 -69.96 -85.66
N LEU A 24 11.88 -69.04 -85.79
CA LEU A 24 11.47 -68.17 -84.72
C LEU A 24 10.53 -68.97 -83.83
N ASP A 25 10.93 -69.21 -82.58
CA ASP A 25 10.10 -69.92 -81.60
C ASP A 25 8.91 -69.02 -81.20
N HIS A 26 7.88 -69.05 -82.03
CA HIS A 26 6.65 -68.27 -81.87
C HIS A 26 5.99 -68.54 -80.52
N SER A 27 6.19 -69.74 -79.95
CA SER A 27 5.71 -70.08 -78.61
C SER A 27 6.46 -69.30 -77.53
N HIS A 28 7.78 -69.13 -77.67
CA HIS A 28 8.58 -68.39 -76.70
C HIS A 28 8.24 -66.89 -76.71
N LEU A 29 8.07 -66.30 -77.90
CA LEU A 29 7.64 -64.91 -78.05
C LEU A 29 6.20 -64.68 -77.54
N LEU A 30 5.28 -65.64 -77.72
CA LEU A 30 3.93 -65.54 -77.15
C LEU A 30 3.96 -65.52 -75.63
N ILE A 31 4.80 -66.36 -75.01
CA ILE A 31 4.97 -66.41 -73.55
C ILE A 31 5.56 -65.09 -73.05
N GLU A 32 6.57 -64.54 -73.74
CA GLU A 32 7.19 -63.27 -73.36
C GLU A 32 6.20 -62.09 -73.50
N ILE A 33 5.39 -62.07 -74.56
CA ILE A 33 4.31 -61.10 -74.73
C ILE A 33 3.27 -61.24 -73.61
N GLN A 34 2.89 -62.46 -73.23
CA GLN A 34 1.95 -62.69 -72.13
C GLN A 34 2.52 -62.20 -70.79
N VAL A 35 3.78 -62.50 -70.49
CA VAL A 35 4.46 -62.01 -69.27
C VAL A 35 4.54 -60.48 -69.24
N LEU A 36 4.81 -59.84 -70.38
CA LEU A 36 4.80 -58.39 -70.49
C LEU A 36 3.39 -57.81 -70.35
N GLN A 37 2.36 -58.47 -70.87
CA GLN A 37 0.95 -58.08 -70.71
C GLN A 37 0.51 -58.18 -69.24
N ASP A 38 0.80 -59.30 -68.58
CA ASP A 38 0.52 -59.50 -67.15
C ASP A 38 1.24 -58.44 -66.30
N ARG A 39 2.48 -58.09 -66.67
CA ARG A 39 3.24 -57.02 -66.00
C ARG A 39 2.65 -55.64 -66.24
N ILE A 40 2.16 -55.35 -67.45
CA ILE A 40 1.47 -54.10 -67.76
C ILE A 40 0.18 -53.99 -66.94
N GLU A 41 -0.62 -55.05 -66.84
CA GLU A 41 -1.83 -55.08 -66.02
C GLU A 41 -1.51 -54.87 -64.52
N GLU A 42 -0.46 -55.51 -64.01
CA GLU A 42 0.00 -55.33 -62.63
C GLU A 42 0.43 -53.87 -62.37
N LEU A 43 1.17 -53.27 -63.30
CA LEU A 43 1.58 -51.86 -63.20
C LEU A 43 0.39 -50.91 -63.31
N GLN A 44 -0.58 -51.18 -64.19
CA GLN A 44 -1.81 -50.39 -64.30
C GLN A 44 -2.63 -50.44 -63.00
N LYS A 45 -2.77 -51.63 -62.41
CA LYS A 45 -3.43 -51.80 -61.12
C LYS A 45 -2.70 -51.04 -60.01
N LYS A 46 -1.37 -51.13 -59.97
CA LYS A 46 -0.56 -50.38 -58.99
C LYS A 46 -0.66 -48.87 -59.16
N ILE A 47 -0.69 -48.38 -60.40
CA ILE A 47 -0.92 -46.95 -60.70
C ILE A 47 -2.30 -46.51 -60.21
N TYR A 48 -3.34 -47.33 -60.45
CA TYR A 48 -4.69 -47.05 -59.96
C TYR A 48 -4.74 -46.99 -58.43
N GLU A 49 -4.16 -47.97 -57.74
CA GLU A 49 -4.08 -48.01 -56.27
C GLU A 49 -3.31 -46.81 -55.71
N LEU A 50 -2.18 -46.44 -56.32
CA LEU A 50 -1.41 -45.25 -55.92
C LEU A 50 -2.21 -43.96 -56.13
N ASN A 51 -2.91 -43.81 -57.24
CA ASN A 51 -3.73 -42.63 -57.51
C ASN A 51 -4.91 -42.52 -56.53
N GLU A 52 -5.56 -43.62 -56.19
CA GLU A 52 -6.62 -43.64 -55.16
C GLU A 52 -6.07 -43.31 -53.77
N ASN A 53 -4.88 -43.80 -53.42
CA ASN A 53 -4.22 -43.44 -52.16
C ASN A 53 -3.87 -41.94 -52.11
N ILE A 54 -3.35 -41.38 -53.21
CA ILE A 54 -3.07 -39.94 -53.33
C ILE A 54 -4.38 -39.14 -53.19
N ARG A 55 -5.46 -39.58 -53.84
CA ARG A 55 -6.76 -38.92 -53.75
C ARG A 55 -7.28 -38.87 -52.32
N LYS A 56 -7.28 -40.01 -51.62
CA LYS A 56 -7.68 -40.10 -50.21
C LYS A 56 -6.79 -39.27 -49.30
N SER A 57 -5.48 -39.29 -49.51
CA SER A 57 -4.54 -38.46 -48.74
C SER A 57 -4.80 -36.97 -48.96
N ASN A 58 -5.09 -36.54 -50.19
CA ASN A 58 -5.40 -35.15 -50.50
C ASN A 58 -6.74 -34.71 -49.90
N GLU A 59 -7.76 -35.56 -49.95
CA GLU A 59 -9.06 -35.30 -49.30
C GLU A 59 -8.89 -35.14 -47.78
N GLN A 60 -8.10 -36.02 -47.13
CA GLN A 60 -7.79 -35.92 -45.70
C GLN A 60 -7.00 -34.65 -45.35
N ASN A 61 -5.99 -34.31 -46.15
CA ASN A 61 -5.20 -33.09 -45.97
C ASN A 61 -6.06 -31.83 -46.12
N LEU A 62 -6.95 -31.80 -47.12
CA LEU A 62 -7.88 -30.67 -47.32
C LEU A 62 -8.82 -30.52 -46.12
N ALA A 63 -9.39 -31.62 -45.63
CA ALA A 63 -10.26 -31.59 -44.44
C ALA A 63 -9.52 -31.09 -43.19
N LEU A 64 -8.25 -31.49 -43.01
CA LEU A 64 -7.41 -31.02 -41.92
C LEU A 64 -7.14 -29.52 -42.04
N THR A 65 -6.76 -29.03 -43.23
CA THR A 65 -6.51 -27.61 -43.49
C THR A 65 -7.75 -26.77 -43.19
N LEU A 66 -8.93 -27.16 -43.67
CA LEU A 66 -10.18 -26.43 -43.42
C LEU A 66 -10.52 -26.37 -41.91
N LYS A 67 -10.25 -27.44 -41.18
CA LYS A 67 -10.45 -27.45 -39.72
C LYS A 67 -9.47 -26.50 -39.02
N MET A 68 -8.20 -26.51 -39.42
CA MET A 68 -7.17 -25.61 -38.87
C MET A 68 -7.51 -24.14 -39.17
N GLU A 69 -7.96 -23.82 -40.38
CA GLU A 69 -8.41 -22.49 -40.76
C GLU A 69 -9.62 -22.03 -39.91
N SER A 70 -10.60 -22.91 -39.71
CA SER A 70 -11.74 -22.63 -38.83
C SER A 70 -11.31 -22.35 -37.38
N ASP A 71 -10.36 -23.14 -36.86
CA ASP A 71 -9.84 -22.95 -35.51
C ASP A 71 -9.01 -21.66 -35.39
N ILE A 72 -8.27 -21.27 -36.43
CA ILE A 72 -7.54 -19.99 -36.49
C ILE A 72 -8.54 -18.82 -36.45
N ILE A 73 -9.59 -18.85 -37.29
CA ILE A 73 -10.61 -17.79 -37.33
C ILE A 73 -11.30 -17.63 -35.97
N LYS A 74 -11.63 -18.74 -35.30
CA LYS A 74 -12.21 -18.71 -33.95
C LYS A 74 -11.27 -18.06 -32.95
N LYS A 75 -9.99 -18.46 -32.94
CA LYS A 75 -8.98 -17.87 -32.04
C LYS A 75 -8.74 -16.40 -32.33
N GLU A 76 -8.74 -15.98 -33.59
CA GLU A 76 -8.64 -14.57 -33.97
C GLU A 76 -9.86 -13.77 -33.47
N SER A 77 -11.07 -14.32 -33.60
CA SER A 77 -12.28 -13.70 -33.05
C SER A 77 -12.22 -13.58 -31.52
N GLU A 78 -11.78 -14.62 -30.81
CA GLU A 78 -11.61 -14.60 -29.36
C GLU A 78 -10.54 -13.59 -28.92
N TYR A 79 -9.41 -13.55 -29.65
CA TYR A 79 -8.34 -12.58 -29.41
C TYR A 79 -8.84 -11.14 -29.59
N ASN A 80 -9.56 -10.85 -30.66
CA ASN A 80 -10.12 -9.51 -30.92
C ASN A 80 -11.15 -9.11 -29.86
N ALA A 81 -11.99 -10.04 -29.41
CA ALA A 81 -12.94 -9.78 -28.32
C ALA A 81 -12.22 -9.47 -27.01
N LEU A 82 -11.17 -10.23 -26.67
CA LEU A 82 -10.38 -10.00 -25.47
C LEU A 82 -9.60 -8.68 -25.54
N LEU A 83 -9.09 -8.33 -26.72
CA LEU A 83 -8.40 -7.06 -26.97
C LEU A 83 -9.34 -5.87 -26.77
N GLN A 84 -10.58 -5.97 -27.26
CA GLN A 84 -11.59 -4.94 -27.06
C GLN A 84 -11.95 -4.79 -25.58
N GLN A 85 -12.17 -5.90 -24.85
CA GLN A 85 -12.42 -5.86 -23.41
C GLN A 85 -11.27 -5.21 -22.63
N TYR A 86 -10.01 -5.50 -23.03
CA TYR A 86 -8.85 -4.88 -22.42
C TYR A 86 -8.81 -3.36 -22.62
N GLU A 87 -9.10 -2.87 -23.84
CA GLU A 87 -9.14 -1.43 -24.12
C GLU A 87 -10.30 -0.73 -23.41
N ASP A 88 -11.48 -1.35 -23.34
CA ASP A 88 -12.63 -0.80 -22.61
C ASP A 88 -12.34 -0.70 -21.11
N LEU A 89 -11.75 -1.75 -20.51
CA LEU A 89 -11.38 -1.74 -19.09
C LEU A 89 -10.29 -0.71 -18.81
N LYS A 90 -9.29 -0.60 -19.70
CA LYS A 90 -8.25 0.42 -19.61
C LYS A 90 -8.85 1.82 -19.65
N LYS A 91 -9.79 2.08 -20.56
CA LYS A 91 -10.49 3.37 -20.65
C LYS A 91 -11.29 3.70 -19.38
N GLN A 92 -12.06 2.74 -18.86
CA GLN A 92 -12.81 2.91 -17.62
C GLN A 92 -11.89 3.24 -16.44
N THR A 93 -10.79 2.49 -16.27
CA THR A 93 -9.83 2.75 -15.19
C THR A 93 -9.16 4.12 -15.32
N THR A 94 -8.86 4.58 -16.54
CA THR A 94 -8.31 5.93 -16.75
C THR A 94 -9.33 7.03 -16.41
N GLU A 95 -10.59 6.88 -16.80
CA GLU A 95 -11.66 7.83 -16.47
C GLU A 95 -11.93 7.88 -14.96
N GLU A 96 -11.91 6.74 -14.29
CA GLU A 96 -12.04 6.66 -12.82
C GLU A 96 -10.89 7.38 -12.11
N ILE A 97 -9.64 7.16 -12.56
CA ILE A 97 -8.46 7.84 -12.02
C ILE A 97 -8.56 9.35 -12.23
N GLU A 98 -8.91 9.81 -13.43
CA GLU A 98 -9.08 11.24 -13.73
C GLU A 98 -10.18 11.87 -12.87
N SER A 99 -11.31 11.20 -12.68
CA SER A 99 -12.39 11.67 -11.81
C SER A 99 -11.95 11.75 -10.33
N MET A 100 -11.12 10.82 -9.87
CA MET A 100 -10.57 10.83 -8.52
C MET A 100 -9.58 11.99 -8.34
N ILE A 101 -8.72 12.23 -9.33
CA ILE A 101 -7.77 13.35 -9.32
C ILE A 101 -8.53 14.67 -9.26
N GLN A 102 -9.54 14.88 -10.11
CA GLN A 102 -10.35 16.10 -10.11
C GLN A 102 -11.01 16.37 -8.75
N ARG A 103 -11.63 15.35 -8.14
CA ARG A 103 -12.24 15.48 -6.80
C ARG A 103 -11.21 15.82 -5.72
N LYS A 104 -10.01 15.25 -5.80
CA LYS A 104 -8.93 15.55 -4.84
C LYS A 104 -8.41 16.97 -5.04
N ASP A 105 -8.21 17.42 -6.27
CA ASP A 105 -7.76 18.77 -6.60
C ASP A 105 -8.78 19.83 -6.16
N GLU A 106 -10.07 19.59 -6.36
CA GLU A 106 -11.14 20.45 -5.83
C GLU A 106 -11.11 20.53 -4.31
N LYS A 107 -10.90 19.39 -3.63
CA LYS A 107 -10.80 19.38 -2.17
C LYS A 107 -9.57 20.12 -1.66
N ILE A 108 -8.43 19.98 -2.34
CA ILE A 108 -7.20 20.73 -2.04
C ILE A 108 -7.46 22.23 -2.18
N ARG A 109 -8.03 22.68 -3.30
CA ARG A 109 -8.36 24.10 -3.52
C ARG A 109 -9.29 24.65 -2.45
N TYR A 110 -10.28 23.87 -2.02
CA TYR A 110 -11.19 24.26 -0.94
C TYR A 110 -10.43 24.45 0.38
N LEU A 111 -9.58 23.50 0.76
CA LEU A 111 -8.81 23.56 2.00
C LEU A 111 -7.77 24.68 1.98
N GLU A 112 -7.15 24.95 0.84
CA GLU A 112 -6.25 26.09 0.65
C GLU A 112 -6.98 27.41 0.87
N LYS A 113 -8.19 27.56 0.31
CA LYS A 113 -9.02 28.75 0.51
C LYS A 113 -9.37 28.94 1.99
N GLU A 114 -9.87 27.89 2.65
CA GLU A 114 -10.21 27.92 4.08
C GLU A 114 -9.00 28.29 4.96
N LYS A 115 -7.82 27.72 4.64
CA LYS A 115 -6.56 28.06 5.30
C LYS A 115 -6.22 29.54 5.14
N THR A 116 -6.29 30.09 3.93
CA THR A 116 -5.99 31.52 3.70
C THR A 116 -6.97 32.44 4.43
N GLU A 117 -8.26 32.09 4.50
CA GLU A 117 -9.26 32.86 5.25
C GLU A 117 -9.00 32.84 6.76
N LEU A 118 -8.58 31.69 7.30
CA LEU A 118 -8.16 31.58 8.70
C LEU A 118 -6.88 32.37 9.00
N GLU A 119 -5.89 32.32 8.10
CA GLU A 119 -4.65 33.10 8.24
C GLU A 119 -4.93 34.61 8.27
N ILE A 120 -5.82 35.10 7.40
CA ILE A 120 -6.25 36.51 7.41
C ILE A 120 -6.94 36.85 8.74
N ARG A 121 -7.89 36.02 9.20
CA ARG A 121 -8.59 36.27 10.49
C ARG A 121 -7.63 36.31 11.67
N HIS A 122 -6.71 35.36 11.78
CA HIS A 122 -5.73 35.35 12.87
C HIS A 122 -4.79 36.57 12.79
N LYS A 123 -4.42 37.02 11.59
CA LYS A 123 -3.62 38.22 11.41
C LYS A 123 -4.34 39.47 11.90
N ASP A 124 -5.64 39.60 11.61
CA ASP A 124 -6.46 40.71 12.08
C ASP A 124 -6.65 40.69 13.61
N GLU A 125 -6.85 39.50 14.20
CA GLU A 125 -6.93 39.34 15.66
C GLU A 125 -5.60 39.69 16.35
N LEU A 126 -4.47 39.22 15.81
CA LEU A 126 -3.15 39.59 16.31
C LEU A 126 -2.91 41.09 16.24
N GLN A 127 -3.38 41.75 15.17
CA GLN A 127 -3.27 43.19 15.06
C GLN A 127 -4.07 43.91 16.15
N LYS A 128 -5.32 43.49 16.42
CA LYS A 128 -6.15 44.05 17.49
C LYS A 128 -5.51 43.88 18.87
N ILE A 129 -5.00 42.67 19.16
CA ILE A 129 -4.31 42.39 20.43
C ILE A 129 -3.06 43.27 20.56
N ASN A 130 -2.31 43.46 19.48
CA ASN A 130 -1.12 44.31 19.51
C ASN A 130 -1.46 45.79 19.71
N GLU A 131 -2.58 46.26 19.15
CA GLU A 131 -3.11 47.61 19.40
C GLU A 131 -3.56 47.79 20.86
N GLU A 132 -4.24 46.81 21.44
CA GLU A 132 -4.61 46.82 22.87
C GLU A 132 -3.38 46.79 23.78
N LEU A 133 -2.37 45.99 23.44
CA LEU A 133 -1.12 45.91 24.18
C LEU A 133 -0.36 47.24 24.14
N LYS A 134 -0.40 47.94 23.00
CA LYS A 134 0.14 49.30 22.88
C LYS A 134 -0.59 50.30 23.78
N LYS A 135 -1.93 50.27 23.80
CA LYS A 135 -2.73 51.11 24.71
C LYS A 135 -2.41 50.80 26.18
N TRP A 136 -2.27 49.51 26.51
CA TRP A 136 -1.91 49.09 27.87
C TRP A 136 -0.52 49.57 28.28
N SER A 137 0.46 49.53 27.36
CA SER A 137 1.79 50.08 27.59
C SER A 137 1.76 51.58 27.86
N GLN A 138 0.96 52.34 27.09
CA GLN A 138 0.77 53.78 27.30
C GLN A 138 0.13 54.06 28.66
N PHE A 139 -0.94 53.34 28.99
CA PHE A 139 -1.59 53.46 30.30
C PHE A 139 -0.62 53.17 31.46
N LYS A 140 0.26 52.16 31.30
CA LYS A 140 1.27 51.83 32.31
C LYS A 140 2.25 52.99 32.51
N GLU A 141 2.72 53.61 31.43
CA GLU A 141 3.62 54.78 31.47
C GLU A 141 2.95 55.99 32.13
N GLU A 142 1.72 56.30 31.74
CA GLU A 142 0.91 57.37 32.35
C GLU A 142 0.68 57.14 33.85
N LYS A 143 0.33 55.91 34.23
CA LYS A 143 0.18 55.53 35.64
C LYS A 143 1.47 55.75 36.42
N GLU A 144 2.62 55.40 35.85
CA GLU A 144 3.91 55.58 36.52
C GLU A 144 4.27 57.06 36.68
N ASN A 145 3.94 57.90 35.69
CA ASN A 145 4.08 59.35 35.78
C ASN A 145 3.16 59.96 36.84
N LEU A 146 1.89 59.54 36.91
CA LEU A 146 0.95 59.99 37.94
C LEU A 146 1.40 59.58 39.35
N ILE A 147 1.97 58.38 39.52
CA ILE A 147 2.52 57.94 40.80
C ILE A 147 3.68 58.82 41.22
N LYS A 148 4.58 59.21 40.29
CA LYS A 148 5.67 60.15 40.56
C LYS A 148 5.13 61.52 40.96
N GLU A 149 4.15 62.06 40.23
CA GLU A 149 3.54 63.35 40.55
C GLU A 149 2.86 63.36 41.93
N ILE A 150 2.15 62.29 42.29
CA ILE A 150 1.57 62.13 43.63
C ILE A 150 2.66 62.09 44.71
N HIS A 151 3.79 61.43 44.44
CA HIS A 151 4.91 61.39 45.37
C HIS A 151 5.53 62.79 45.57
N ASP A 152 5.78 63.51 44.48
CA ASP A 152 6.34 64.86 44.51
C ASP A 152 5.42 65.85 45.24
N LEU A 153 4.11 65.80 44.97
CA LEU A 153 3.11 66.61 45.66
C LEU A 153 3.03 66.29 47.16
N LYS A 154 3.14 65.02 47.54
CA LYS A 154 3.18 64.63 48.96
C LYS A 154 4.43 65.16 49.65
N GLU A 155 5.60 65.09 49.00
CA GLU A 155 6.82 65.69 49.54
C GLU A 155 6.70 67.21 49.69
N GLU A 156 6.10 67.89 48.71
CA GLU A 156 5.87 69.34 48.78
C GLU A 156 4.89 69.71 49.90
N MET A 157 3.82 68.93 50.07
CA MET A 157 2.86 69.09 51.17
C MET A 157 3.55 68.96 52.53
N ILE A 158 4.36 67.91 52.72
CA ILE A 158 5.14 67.72 53.95
C ILE A 158 6.08 68.91 54.21
N LYS A 159 6.78 69.40 53.18
CA LYS A 159 7.65 70.60 53.31
C LYS A 159 6.86 71.84 53.74
N LYS A 160 5.67 72.06 53.17
CA LYS A 160 4.78 73.18 53.55
C LYS A 160 4.24 73.03 54.97
N ASP A 161 3.85 71.84 55.38
CA ASP A 161 3.39 71.57 56.75
C ASP A 161 4.49 71.86 57.77
N TYR A 162 5.74 71.44 57.49
CA TYR A 162 6.89 71.79 58.33
C TYR A 162 7.15 73.31 58.39
N ALA A 163 7.04 74.01 57.25
CA ALA A 163 7.21 75.46 57.21
C ALA A 163 6.11 76.21 57.98
N HIS A 164 4.85 75.80 57.82
CA HIS A 164 3.72 76.36 58.55
C HIS A 164 3.82 76.09 60.05
N LEU A 165 4.27 74.90 60.46
CA LEU A 165 4.49 74.58 61.87
C LEU A 165 5.57 75.48 62.50
N ASP A 166 6.67 75.73 61.79
CA ASP A 166 7.73 76.65 62.25
C ASP A 166 7.20 78.09 62.36
N GLU A 167 6.43 78.56 61.38
CA GLU A 167 5.80 79.89 61.40
C GLU A 167 4.78 80.03 62.54
N GLN A 168 3.93 79.03 62.76
CA GLN A 168 2.98 78.98 63.87
C GLN A 168 3.70 78.97 65.22
N SER A 169 4.84 78.28 65.33
CA SER A 169 5.68 78.30 66.54
C SER A 169 6.25 79.69 66.83
N LYS A 170 6.74 80.40 65.79
CA LYS A 170 7.22 81.79 65.91
C LYS A 170 6.09 82.74 66.29
N ALA A 171 4.93 82.62 65.65
CA ALA A 171 3.75 83.43 65.94
C ALA A 171 3.26 83.21 67.38
N ASN A 172 3.17 81.96 67.84
CA ASN A 172 2.82 81.63 69.22
C ASN A 172 3.82 82.21 70.23
N LYS A 173 5.12 82.14 69.94
CA LYS A 173 6.15 82.73 70.79
C LYS A 173 6.01 84.26 70.90
N ASN A 174 5.68 84.93 69.79
CA ASN A 174 5.43 86.37 69.78
C ASN A 174 4.14 86.74 70.51
N PHE A 175 3.05 85.97 70.27
CA PHE A 175 1.78 86.14 70.96
C PHE A 175 1.95 85.97 72.47
N LEU A 176 2.64 84.92 72.92
CA LEU A 176 2.89 84.68 74.34
C LEU A 176 3.63 85.85 75.00
N LYS A 177 4.66 86.40 74.34
CA LYS A 177 5.36 87.60 74.81
C LYS A 177 4.43 88.81 74.90
N GLN A 178 3.58 89.02 73.89
CA GLN A 178 2.63 90.13 73.87
C GLN A 178 1.56 89.97 74.96
N THR A 179 1.01 88.77 75.15
CA THR A 179 0.06 88.46 76.22
C THR A 179 0.69 88.70 77.58
N GLN A 180 1.93 88.25 77.81
CA GLN A 180 2.64 88.47 79.07
C GLN A 180 2.88 89.97 79.35
N ASN A 181 3.18 90.76 78.32
CA ASN A 181 3.28 92.21 78.46
C ASN A 181 1.93 92.86 78.80
N LEU A 182 0.85 92.43 78.13
CA LEU A 182 -0.50 92.95 78.39
C LEU A 182 -1.02 92.55 79.77
N THR A 183 -0.77 91.33 80.25
CA THR A 183 -1.13 90.93 81.62
C THR A 183 -0.34 91.71 82.66
N ASN A 184 0.95 91.99 82.43
CA ASN A 184 1.72 92.86 83.34
C ASN A 184 1.14 94.28 83.40
N VAL A 185 0.77 94.87 82.26
CA VAL A 185 0.15 96.21 82.18
C VAL A 185 -1.26 96.21 82.79
N ASN A 186 -2.06 95.18 82.54
CA ASN A 186 -3.40 95.06 83.10
C ASN A 186 -3.38 94.81 84.60
N ASN A 187 -2.46 93.99 85.13
CA ASN A 187 -2.30 93.82 86.57
C ASN A 187 -1.94 95.13 87.27
N ALA A 188 -1.07 95.95 86.65
CA ALA A 188 -0.79 97.30 87.15
C ALA A 188 -2.02 98.22 87.13
N LYS A 189 -2.88 98.09 86.10
CA LYS A 189 -4.16 98.82 86.03
C LYS A 189 -5.22 98.29 87.00
N ILE A 190 -5.22 96.98 87.30
CA ILE A 190 -6.15 96.34 88.25
C ILE A 190 -5.79 96.73 89.69
N GLU A 191 -4.51 96.84 90.05
CA GLU A 191 -4.07 97.43 91.33
C GLU A 191 -4.54 98.89 91.49
N ASP A 192 -4.62 99.65 90.38
CA ASP A 192 -5.05 101.05 90.38
C ASP A 192 -6.58 101.19 90.43
N VAL A 193 -7.31 100.30 89.76
CA VAL A 193 -8.78 100.23 89.79
C VAL A 193 -9.30 99.70 91.14
N GLN A 194 -8.58 98.78 91.80
CA GLN A 194 -8.93 98.33 93.16
C GLN A 194 -8.81 99.42 94.23
N ARG A 195 -8.02 100.49 94.00
CA ARG A 195 -7.96 101.65 94.91
C ARG A 195 -9.14 102.61 94.77
N ASN A 196 -9.82 102.62 93.62
CA ASN A 196 -10.88 103.59 93.33
C ASN A 196 -12.29 102.99 93.17
N ALA A 197 -12.47 101.69 93.40
CA ALA A 197 -13.77 101.01 93.32
C ALA A 197 -14.57 101.04 94.65
N ASN A 198 -14.38 102.05 95.50
CA ASN A 198 -15.21 102.27 96.70
C ASN A 198 -15.63 103.74 96.82
N LYS A 199 -16.47 104.22 95.89
CA LYS A 199 -17.42 105.30 96.18
C LYS A 199 -18.53 105.39 95.13
N LEU A 200 -19.72 104.99 95.59
CA LEU A 200 -21.07 105.48 95.24
C LEU A 200 -21.43 105.61 93.75
N ALA A 201 -22.62 105.24 93.30
CA ALA A 201 -23.82 104.79 93.98
C ALA A 201 -24.82 104.39 92.88
N GLU A 202 -25.67 103.44 93.24
CA GLU A 202 -27.05 103.34 92.78
C GLU A 202 -27.33 103.24 91.28
N GLU A 203 -27.83 102.07 90.88
CA GLU A 203 -28.94 102.05 89.94
C GLU A 203 -29.95 100.97 90.35
N LYS A 204 -30.90 101.32 91.21
CA LYS A 204 -32.18 100.59 91.38
C LYS A 204 -33.16 100.91 90.23
N VAL A 205 -32.63 100.77 89.03
CA VAL A 205 -33.29 100.52 87.73
C VAL A 205 -32.55 99.38 87.01
N ALA A 206 -31.30 99.07 87.39
CA ALA A 206 -30.51 97.96 86.88
C ALA A 206 -31.19 96.61 87.10
N ALA A 207 -31.84 96.31 88.24
CA ALA A 207 -32.35 94.95 88.49
C ALA A 207 -33.49 94.48 87.54
N LYS A 208 -34.35 95.38 87.03
CA LYS A 208 -35.42 95.03 86.08
C LYS A 208 -34.93 94.99 84.63
N TYR A 209 -34.03 95.92 84.26
CA TYR A 209 -33.32 95.86 82.98
C TYR A 209 -32.34 94.69 82.92
N ASP A 210 -31.69 94.32 84.03
CA ASP A 210 -30.78 93.18 84.19
C ASP A 210 -31.55 91.85 84.15
N GLY A 211 -32.76 91.79 84.71
CA GLY A 211 -33.66 90.64 84.54
C GLY A 211 -34.08 90.43 83.08
N ILE A 212 -34.52 91.49 82.39
CA ILE A 212 -34.89 91.44 80.96
C ILE A 212 -33.65 91.19 80.07
N LEU A 213 -32.49 91.73 80.42
CA LEU A 213 -31.23 91.47 79.73
C LEU A 213 -30.79 90.02 79.90
N LYS A 214 -30.86 89.46 81.12
CA LYS A 214 -30.58 88.04 81.38
C LYS A 214 -31.55 87.12 80.67
N GLU A 215 -32.83 87.48 80.60
CA GLU A 215 -33.82 86.72 79.84
C GLU A 215 -33.54 86.80 78.32
N ASN A 216 -33.23 87.99 77.80
CA ASN A 216 -32.81 88.16 76.40
C ASN A 216 -31.48 87.45 76.09
N GLU A 217 -30.53 87.41 77.02
CA GLU A 217 -29.27 86.65 76.89
C GLU A 217 -29.51 85.14 76.92
N LYS A 218 -30.44 84.68 77.77
CA LYS A 218 -30.86 83.28 77.81
C LYS A 218 -31.55 82.88 76.51
N ILE A 219 -32.51 83.68 76.03
CA ILE A 219 -33.19 83.47 74.75
C ILE A 219 -32.18 83.49 73.60
N LYS A 220 -31.21 84.42 73.61
CA LYS A 220 -30.14 84.47 72.61
C LYS A 220 -29.25 83.22 72.65
N SER A 221 -28.95 82.71 73.84
CA SER A 221 -28.17 81.49 74.04
C SER A 221 -28.94 80.25 73.56
N GLU A 222 -30.24 80.15 73.87
CA GLU A 222 -31.12 79.10 73.38
C GLU A 222 -31.28 79.16 71.85
N LEU A 223 -31.42 80.35 71.27
CA LEU A 223 -31.47 80.56 69.82
C LEU A 223 -30.16 80.10 69.14
N LEU A 224 -29.01 80.39 69.76
CA LEU A 224 -27.70 79.95 69.30
C LEU A 224 -27.56 78.41 69.32
N GLU A 225 -28.04 77.74 70.37
CA GLU A 225 -28.04 76.28 70.44
C GLU A 225 -29.01 75.65 69.41
N TYR A 226 -30.19 76.23 69.20
CA TYR A 226 -31.10 75.79 68.14
C TYR A 226 -30.48 75.99 66.75
N GLN A 227 -29.79 77.10 66.52
CA GLN A 227 -29.08 77.35 65.27
C GLN A 227 -27.95 76.34 65.03
N ARG A 228 -27.18 76.01 66.07
CA ARG A 228 -26.13 74.97 66.01
C ARG A 228 -26.74 73.60 65.71
N THR A 229 -27.83 73.24 66.38
CA THR A 229 -28.53 71.96 66.17
C THR A 229 -29.10 71.85 64.75
N LEU A 230 -29.68 72.94 64.23
CA LEU A 230 -30.15 73.01 62.84
C LEU A 230 -29.01 72.84 61.83
N GLN A 231 -27.83 73.44 62.09
CA GLN A 231 -26.65 73.25 61.23
C GLN A 231 -26.16 71.80 61.22
N VAL A 232 -26.16 71.12 62.39
CA VAL A 232 -25.82 69.70 62.47
C VAL A 232 -26.81 68.86 61.65
N TYR A 233 -28.11 69.06 61.84
CA TYR A 233 -29.12 68.33 61.06
C TYR A 233 -29.07 68.61 59.56
N GLN A 234 -28.71 69.83 59.15
CA GLN A 234 -28.47 70.14 57.74
C GLN A 234 -27.29 69.35 57.17
N LYS A 235 -26.18 69.29 57.92
CA LYS A 235 -25.00 68.52 57.53
C LYS A 235 -25.30 67.02 57.44
N ASP A 236 -26.01 66.47 58.42
CA ASP A 236 -26.39 65.05 58.44
C ASP A 236 -27.35 64.71 57.28
N LYS A 237 -28.27 65.63 56.95
CA LYS A 237 -29.15 65.47 55.79
C LYS A 237 -28.33 65.41 54.50
N GLU A 238 -27.34 66.29 54.33
CA GLU A 238 -26.46 66.31 53.16
C GLU A 238 -25.63 65.02 53.06
N THR A 239 -25.08 64.52 54.17
CA THR A 239 -24.33 63.26 54.18
C THR A 239 -25.23 62.07 53.82
N PHE A 240 -26.43 61.96 54.40
CA PHE A 240 -27.36 60.88 54.05
C PHE A 240 -27.82 60.97 52.59
N GLN A 241 -27.98 62.17 52.04
CA GLN A 241 -28.31 62.33 50.62
C GLN A 241 -27.16 61.84 49.72
N GLN A 242 -25.91 62.18 50.05
CA GLN A 242 -24.74 61.70 49.31
C GLN A 242 -24.60 60.17 49.40
N GLU A 243 -24.78 59.60 50.59
CA GLU A 243 -24.76 58.15 50.80
C GLU A 243 -25.85 57.46 50.00
N ASN A 244 -27.08 57.98 49.98
CA ASN A 244 -28.18 57.41 49.20
C ASN A 244 -27.89 57.42 47.69
N VAL A 245 -27.27 58.48 47.17
CA VAL A 245 -26.80 58.53 45.77
C VAL A 245 -25.74 57.46 45.52
N ASN A 246 -24.75 57.32 46.41
CA ASN A 246 -23.71 56.30 46.30
C ASN A 246 -24.28 54.87 46.36
N TYR A 247 -25.25 54.61 47.25
CA TYR A 247 -25.90 53.30 47.33
C TYR A 247 -26.66 52.96 46.05
N LYS A 248 -27.37 53.92 45.46
CA LYS A 248 -28.06 53.71 44.17
C LYS A 248 -27.08 53.39 43.04
N LEU A 249 -25.97 54.11 42.96
CA LEU A 249 -24.93 53.84 41.97
C LEU A 249 -24.32 52.44 42.18
N ASN A 250 -23.96 52.10 43.42
CA ASN A 250 -23.42 50.78 43.74
C ASN A 250 -24.39 49.64 43.43
N LEU A 251 -25.69 49.83 43.69
CA LEU A 251 -26.71 48.85 43.36
C LEU A 251 -26.79 48.63 41.85
N SER A 252 -26.82 49.70 41.05
CA SER A 252 -26.83 49.64 39.58
C SER A 252 -25.61 48.89 39.04
N ILE A 253 -24.40 49.20 39.53
CA ILE A 253 -23.17 48.52 39.13
C ILE A 253 -23.23 47.03 39.49
N LYS A 254 -23.78 46.68 40.65
CA LYS A 254 -23.90 45.27 41.07
C LYS A 254 -24.91 44.49 40.23
N GLU A 255 -26.01 45.12 39.83
CA GLU A 255 -26.99 44.53 38.92
C GLU A 255 -26.40 44.29 37.53
N GLU A 256 -25.69 45.26 36.97
CA GLU A 256 -24.98 45.12 35.69
C GLU A 256 -23.93 44.01 35.74
N GLN A 257 -23.09 43.98 36.80
CA GLN A 257 -22.11 42.90 37.01
C GLN A 257 -22.78 41.53 37.05
N ALA A 258 -23.90 41.39 37.76
CA ALA A 258 -24.63 40.13 37.83
C ALA A 258 -25.15 39.68 36.46
N GLN A 259 -25.66 40.61 35.65
CA GLN A 259 -26.12 40.34 34.27
C GLN A 259 -24.95 39.91 33.38
N GLU A 260 -23.81 40.60 33.44
CA GLU A 260 -22.60 40.23 32.71
C GLU A 260 -22.12 38.83 33.07
N TYR A 261 -22.08 38.49 34.37
CA TYR A 261 -21.72 37.15 34.83
C TYR A 261 -22.68 36.08 34.31
N GLN A 262 -23.99 36.35 34.28
CA GLN A 262 -24.98 35.44 33.72
C GLN A 262 -24.77 35.23 32.22
N MET A 263 -24.52 36.30 31.46
CA MET A 263 -24.25 36.21 30.02
C MET A 263 -22.98 35.42 29.73
N MET A 264 -21.88 35.69 30.43
CA MET A 264 -20.63 34.96 30.29
C MET A 264 -20.78 33.48 30.65
N ASN A 265 -21.50 33.18 31.74
CA ASN A 265 -21.78 31.80 32.13
C ASN A 265 -22.62 31.06 31.08
N HIS A 266 -23.62 31.73 30.51
CA HIS A 266 -24.45 31.17 29.43
C HIS A 266 -23.61 30.85 28.18
N GLN A 267 -22.75 31.78 27.75
CA GLN A 267 -21.84 31.56 26.62
C GLN A 267 -20.86 30.41 26.88
N GLN A 268 -20.27 30.35 28.07
CA GLN A 268 -19.41 29.24 28.48
C GLN A 268 -20.17 27.91 28.48
N THR A 269 -21.41 27.88 28.97
CA THR A 269 -22.26 26.69 28.97
C THR A 269 -22.52 26.18 27.55
N ILE A 270 -22.80 27.08 26.60
CA ILE A 270 -22.96 26.73 25.18
C ILE A 270 -21.64 26.15 24.63
N LYS A 271 -20.50 26.80 24.87
CA LYS A 271 -19.20 26.34 24.40
C LYS A 271 -18.84 24.96 24.97
N ILE A 272 -19.12 24.74 26.26
CA ILE A 272 -18.95 23.43 26.92
C ILE A 272 -19.83 22.38 26.27
N LYS A 273 -21.10 22.71 25.95
CA LYS A 273 -22.01 21.79 25.27
C LYS A 273 -21.47 21.39 23.89
N GLN A 274 -21.05 22.37 23.09
CA GLN A 274 -20.45 22.13 21.76
C GLN A 274 -19.19 21.27 21.84
N LEU A 275 -18.30 21.56 22.81
CA LEU A 275 -17.10 20.76 23.03
C LEU A 275 -17.45 19.32 23.44
N LYS A 276 -18.44 19.12 24.30
CA LYS A 276 -18.93 17.79 24.68
C LYS A 276 -19.48 17.01 23.48
N GLU A 277 -20.30 17.65 22.65
CA GLU A 277 -20.84 17.04 21.42
C GLU A 277 -19.70 16.67 20.45
N ARG A 278 -18.70 17.54 20.29
CA ARG A 278 -17.54 17.25 19.44
C ARG A 278 -16.69 16.11 19.98
N ILE A 279 -16.47 16.05 21.29
CA ILE A 279 -15.77 14.94 21.95
C ILE A 279 -16.53 13.63 21.72
N GLU A 280 -17.86 13.63 21.86
CA GLU A 280 -18.66 12.42 21.68
C GLU A 280 -18.66 11.94 20.23
N TYR A 281 -18.76 12.86 19.28
CA TYR A 281 -18.59 12.55 17.86
C TYR A 281 -17.22 11.92 17.58
N LEU A 282 -16.13 12.53 18.10
CA LEU A 282 -14.77 12.02 17.88
C LEU A 282 -14.56 10.64 18.53
N LYS A 283 -15.13 10.41 19.72
CA LYS A 283 -15.11 9.08 20.37
C LYS A 283 -15.81 8.03 19.53
N SER A 284 -17.02 8.32 19.05
CA SER A 284 -17.79 7.41 18.20
C SER A 284 -17.05 7.15 16.87
N TYR A 285 -16.49 8.19 16.26
CA TYR A 285 -15.70 8.09 15.04
C TYR A 285 -14.47 7.19 15.24
N ILE A 286 -13.67 7.43 16.29
CA ILE A 286 -12.48 6.62 16.58
C ILE A 286 -12.88 5.17 16.89
N ALA A 287 -13.93 4.93 17.67
CA ALA A 287 -14.40 3.58 17.97
C ALA A 287 -14.82 2.83 16.69
N ASN A 288 -15.53 3.49 15.78
CA ASN A 288 -15.93 2.91 14.50
C ASN A 288 -14.72 2.64 13.59
N GLU A 289 -13.76 3.55 13.53
CA GLU A 289 -12.55 3.36 12.72
C GLU A 289 -11.68 2.22 13.26
N VAL A 290 -11.51 2.13 14.58
CA VAL A 290 -10.76 1.04 15.23
C VAL A 290 -11.44 -0.31 14.97
N THR A 291 -12.77 -0.40 15.08
CA THR A 291 -13.50 -1.65 14.80
C THR A 291 -13.41 -2.05 13.33
N LYS A 292 -13.46 -1.09 12.40
CA LYS A 292 -13.25 -1.34 10.97
C LYS A 292 -11.84 -1.87 10.69
N GLN A 293 -10.81 -1.20 11.22
CA GLN A 293 -9.42 -1.64 11.05
C GLN A 293 -9.17 -3.01 11.68
N THR A 294 -9.76 -3.30 12.85
CA THR A 294 -9.64 -4.60 13.49
C THR A 294 -10.23 -5.71 12.61
N LYS A 295 -11.40 -5.49 12.01
CA LYS A 295 -12.01 -6.43 11.05
C LYS A 295 -11.15 -6.62 9.80
N GLU A 296 -10.59 -5.54 9.25
CA GLU A 296 -9.72 -5.61 8.08
C GLU A 296 -8.45 -6.41 8.36
N ILE A 297 -7.82 -6.20 9.53
CA ILE A 297 -6.67 -6.99 9.99
C ILE A 297 -7.05 -8.47 10.13
N GLU A 298 -8.22 -8.78 10.68
CA GLU A 298 -8.69 -10.16 10.85
C GLU A 298 -8.92 -10.86 9.50
N ILE A 299 -9.53 -10.16 8.53
CA ILE A 299 -9.71 -10.66 7.15
C ILE A 299 -8.35 -10.90 6.48
N MET A 300 -7.44 -9.93 6.55
CA MET A 300 -6.10 -10.05 5.98
C MET A 300 -5.31 -11.21 6.60
N LYS A 301 -5.41 -11.39 7.92
CA LYS A 301 -4.80 -12.51 8.63
C LYS A 301 -5.40 -13.84 8.19
N HIS A 302 -6.72 -13.92 8.02
CA HIS A 302 -7.37 -15.13 7.55
C HIS A 302 -6.94 -15.49 6.13
N GLN A 303 -6.94 -14.52 5.21
CA GLN A 303 -6.47 -14.72 3.83
C GLN A 303 -5.00 -15.17 3.78
N SER A 304 -4.13 -14.52 4.57
CA SER A 304 -2.72 -14.90 4.67
C SER A 304 -2.55 -16.33 5.18
N ASN A 305 -3.28 -16.71 6.25
CA ASN A 305 -3.26 -18.07 6.80
C ASN A 305 -3.72 -19.11 5.77
N THR A 306 -4.80 -18.85 5.04
CA THR A 306 -5.29 -19.75 3.98
C THR A 306 -4.24 -19.91 2.89
N LYS A 307 -3.55 -18.83 2.50
CA LYS A 307 -2.49 -18.92 1.49
C LYS A 307 -1.28 -19.71 1.98
N VAL A 308 -0.88 -19.53 3.24
CA VAL A 308 0.18 -20.33 3.87
C VAL A 308 -0.19 -21.81 3.86
N GLN A 309 -1.42 -22.17 4.24
CA GLN A 309 -1.89 -23.55 4.21
C GLN A 309 -1.87 -24.16 2.79
N GLU A 310 -2.29 -23.41 1.79
CA GLU A 310 -2.24 -23.82 0.38
C GLU A 310 -0.80 -24.08 -0.08
N LEU A 311 0.12 -23.15 0.22
CA LEU A 311 1.54 -23.28 -0.12
C LEU A 311 2.19 -24.45 0.60
N GLU A 312 1.87 -24.66 1.88
CA GLU A 312 2.34 -25.83 2.63
C GLU A 312 1.86 -27.14 2.01
N MET A 313 0.61 -27.21 1.56
CA MET A 313 0.07 -28.38 0.86
C MET A 313 0.79 -28.64 -0.46
N GLN A 314 1.01 -27.60 -1.27
CA GLN A 314 1.78 -27.71 -2.51
C GLN A 314 3.21 -28.20 -2.24
N LEU A 315 3.85 -27.67 -1.19
CA LEU A 315 5.19 -28.06 -0.78
C LEU A 315 5.24 -29.53 -0.34
N ARG A 316 4.24 -30.01 0.43
CA ARG A 316 4.10 -31.43 0.76
C ARG A 316 3.95 -32.30 -0.48
N ASN A 317 3.11 -31.90 -1.43
CA ASN A 317 2.89 -32.65 -2.67
C ASN A 317 4.16 -32.73 -3.53
N LEU A 318 4.88 -31.61 -3.67
CA LEU A 318 6.15 -31.56 -4.39
C LEU A 318 7.22 -32.44 -3.73
N ARG A 319 7.32 -32.42 -2.39
CA ARG A 319 8.23 -33.31 -1.64
C ARG A 319 7.88 -34.78 -1.87
N HIS A 320 6.61 -35.13 -1.87
CA HIS A 320 6.17 -36.51 -2.13
C HIS A 320 6.51 -36.95 -3.55
N LEU A 321 6.26 -36.11 -4.54
CA LEU A 321 6.61 -36.38 -5.94
C LEU A 321 8.13 -36.55 -6.10
N LEU A 322 8.92 -35.72 -5.44
CA LEU A 322 10.38 -35.83 -5.46
C LEU A 322 10.86 -37.16 -4.88
N ASP A 323 10.28 -37.62 -3.77
CA ASP A 323 10.61 -38.93 -3.19
C ASP A 323 10.25 -40.08 -4.14
N GLN A 324 9.07 -40.04 -4.77
CA GLN A 324 8.67 -41.01 -5.79
C GLN A 324 9.66 -41.02 -6.98
N ARG A 325 10.00 -39.85 -7.53
CA ARG A 325 10.99 -39.74 -8.62
C ARG A 325 12.37 -40.22 -8.20
N THR A 326 12.76 -40.00 -6.95
CA THR A 326 14.04 -40.50 -6.41
C THR A 326 14.05 -42.03 -6.32
N LYS A 327 12.92 -42.64 -5.93
CA LYS A 327 12.76 -44.10 -5.92
C LYS A 327 12.81 -44.68 -7.33
N GLU A 328 12.08 -44.09 -8.28
CA GLU A 328 12.14 -44.48 -9.70
C GLU A 328 13.55 -44.33 -10.27
N LEU A 329 14.26 -43.26 -9.93
CA LEU A 329 15.64 -43.07 -10.38
C LEU A 329 16.56 -44.17 -9.83
N LYS A 330 16.37 -44.59 -8.57
CA LYS A 330 17.13 -45.71 -7.99
C LYS A 330 16.85 -47.02 -8.72
N THR A 331 15.60 -47.32 -9.05
CA THR A 331 15.26 -48.55 -9.78
C THR A 331 15.81 -48.52 -11.21
N VAL A 332 15.69 -47.39 -11.92
CA VAL A 332 16.30 -47.22 -13.25
C VAL A 332 17.81 -47.38 -13.20
N LYS A 333 18.49 -46.82 -12.19
CA LYS A 333 19.93 -47.01 -12.00
C LYS A 333 20.29 -48.47 -11.74
N ALA A 334 19.53 -49.18 -10.90
CA ALA A 334 19.75 -50.60 -10.64
C ALA A 334 19.56 -51.45 -11.91
N LEU A 335 18.50 -51.19 -12.68
CA LEU A 335 18.26 -51.88 -13.96
C LEU A 335 19.37 -51.58 -14.98
N ALA A 336 19.79 -50.32 -15.09
CA ALA A 336 20.91 -49.95 -15.97
C ALA A 336 22.20 -50.67 -15.57
N GLN A 337 22.47 -50.79 -14.26
CA GLN A 337 23.61 -51.56 -13.76
C GLN A 337 23.48 -53.04 -14.12
N MET A 338 22.32 -53.66 -13.92
CA MET A 338 22.09 -55.07 -14.31
C MET A 338 22.32 -55.30 -15.81
N ILE A 339 21.90 -54.37 -16.68
CA ILE A 339 22.15 -54.46 -18.12
C ILE A 339 23.64 -54.37 -18.43
N LEU A 340 24.39 -53.50 -17.73
CA LEU A 340 25.84 -53.40 -17.88
C LEU A 340 26.54 -54.68 -17.43
N ASP A 341 26.12 -55.25 -16.30
CA ASP A 341 26.67 -56.51 -15.78
C ASP A 341 26.41 -57.66 -16.76
N GLN A 342 25.16 -57.81 -17.24
CA GLN A 342 24.81 -58.80 -18.26
C GLN A 342 25.59 -58.62 -19.56
N ARG A 343 25.78 -57.37 -20.01
CA ARG A 343 26.61 -57.08 -21.18
C ARG A 343 28.06 -57.49 -20.94
N SER A 344 28.59 -57.24 -19.75
CA SER A 344 29.96 -57.64 -19.37
C SER A 344 30.11 -59.16 -19.39
N ASP A 345 29.13 -59.90 -18.88
CA ASP A 345 29.11 -61.37 -18.93
C ASP A 345 29.11 -61.89 -20.37
N ILE A 346 28.30 -61.28 -21.26
CA ILE A 346 28.23 -61.64 -22.68
C ILE A 346 29.56 -61.33 -23.38
N GLU A 347 30.15 -60.16 -23.10
CA GLU A 347 31.47 -59.78 -23.64
C GLU A 347 32.55 -60.78 -23.20
N GLN A 348 32.54 -61.20 -21.92
CA GLN A 348 33.45 -62.21 -21.41
C GLN A 348 33.24 -63.57 -22.09
N PHE A 349 31.98 -63.99 -22.27
CA PHE A 349 31.66 -65.23 -22.99
C PHE A 349 32.18 -65.20 -24.44
N PHE A 350 31.97 -64.10 -25.17
CA PHE A 350 32.50 -63.96 -26.54
C PHE A 350 34.04 -63.98 -26.57
N LEU A 351 34.70 -63.34 -25.61
CA LEU A 351 36.16 -63.37 -25.51
C LEU A 351 36.67 -64.79 -25.24
N GLN A 352 36.03 -65.53 -24.34
CA GLN A 352 36.36 -66.93 -24.07
C GLN A 352 36.12 -67.82 -25.29
N ALA A 353 35.00 -67.66 -26.00
CA ALA A 353 34.70 -68.40 -27.21
C ALA A 353 35.73 -68.11 -28.31
N ILE A 354 36.12 -66.85 -28.50
CA ILE A 354 37.18 -66.46 -29.44
C ILE A 354 38.51 -67.09 -29.03
N ASP A 355 38.87 -67.11 -27.74
CA ASP A 355 40.11 -67.72 -27.28
C ASP A 355 40.11 -69.25 -27.45
N GLN A 356 38.98 -69.92 -27.19
CA GLN A 356 38.80 -71.34 -27.46
C GLN A 356 39.01 -71.66 -28.94
N VAL A 357 38.34 -70.94 -29.85
CA VAL A 357 38.49 -71.12 -31.30
C VAL A 357 39.94 -70.87 -31.74
N LYS A 358 40.58 -69.80 -31.25
CA LYS A 358 42.01 -69.54 -31.52
C LYS A 358 42.92 -70.66 -31.03
N ASN A 359 42.65 -71.22 -29.87
CA ASN A 359 43.43 -72.33 -29.32
C ASN A 359 43.22 -73.62 -30.12
N GLU A 360 42.01 -73.87 -30.63
CA GLU A 360 41.73 -74.97 -31.55
C GLU A 360 42.40 -74.79 -32.92
N ILE A 361 42.37 -73.58 -33.50
CA ILE A 361 43.12 -73.23 -34.72
C ILE A 361 44.61 -73.50 -34.50
N LYS A 362 45.19 -73.04 -33.37
CA LYS A 362 46.58 -73.31 -33.01
C LYS A 362 46.86 -74.81 -32.88
N LYS A 363 45.95 -75.61 -32.30
CA LYS A 363 46.06 -77.07 -32.18
C LYS A 363 45.98 -77.77 -33.54
N LYS A 364 45.00 -77.42 -34.40
CA LYS A 364 44.91 -77.94 -35.78
C LYS A 364 46.16 -77.60 -36.59
N ASN A 365 46.65 -76.36 -36.49
CA ASN A 365 47.88 -75.94 -37.17
C ASN A 365 49.14 -76.63 -36.64
N LYS A 366 49.19 -76.98 -35.35
CA LYS A 366 50.25 -77.84 -34.77
C LYS A 366 50.15 -79.28 -35.25
N ASN A 367 48.94 -79.83 -35.36
CA ASN A 367 48.69 -81.19 -35.83
C ASN A 367 48.95 -81.33 -37.34
N GLN A 368 48.60 -80.33 -38.16
CA GLN A 368 48.96 -80.26 -39.58
C GLN A 368 50.47 -80.13 -39.81
N LYS A 369 51.21 -79.46 -38.91
CA LYS A 369 52.67 -79.39 -38.98
C LYS A 369 53.38 -80.72 -38.64
N ASN A 370 52.68 -81.69 -38.05
CA ASN A 370 53.19 -83.06 -37.80
C ASN A 370 52.85 -84.07 -38.91
N SER A 371 52.15 -83.65 -39.97
CA SER A 371 51.90 -84.44 -41.17
C SER A 371 52.37 -83.66 -42.39
N ARG A 372 53.65 -83.84 -42.75
CA ARG A 372 54.22 -83.36 -44.02
C ARG A 372 53.57 -84.13 -45.18
N LEU A 373 52.78 -83.44 -46.00
CA LEU A 373 52.89 -83.27 -47.47
C LEU A 373 51.53 -82.85 -48.07
N PRO A 374 51.55 -82.05 -49.17
CA PRO A 374 50.45 -81.18 -49.57
C PRO A 374 49.47 -81.87 -50.52
N ASP A 375 48.24 -81.36 -50.60
CA ASP A 375 47.49 -81.46 -51.85
C ASP A 375 46.75 -80.16 -52.16
N ILE A 376 46.97 -79.69 -53.39
CA ILE A 376 46.39 -78.51 -54.03
C ILE A 376 45.28 -79.04 -54.93
N SER A 377 44.03 -78.64 -54.69
CA SER A 377 43.02 -78.63 -55.74
C SER A 377 41.93 -77.62 -55.44
N GLN A 378 41.79 -76.68 -56.37
CA GLN A 378 40.83 -75.59 -56.43
C GLN A 378 39.41 -76.11 -56.72
N LYS A 379 38.38 -75.50 -56.12
CA LYS A 379 37.42 -74.64 -56.86
C LYS A 379 36.33 -74.10 -55.95
N SER A 380 36.10 -72.82 -56.15
CA SER A 380 35.00 -71.99 -55.71
C SER A 380 33.70 -72.34 -56.44
N GLN A 381 32.58 -72.34 -55.71
CA GLN A 381 31.27 -72.02 -56.27
C GLN A 381 30.39 -71.34 -55.22
N SER A 382 29.91 -70.16 -55.62
CA SER A 382 28.89 -69.31 -55.04
C SER A 382 27.53 -70.02 -54.87
N LEU A 383 26.77 -69.64 -53.83
CA LEU A 383 25.29 -69.56 -53.73
C LEU A 383 24.97 -68.98 -52.35
N GLU A 384 24.65 -67.69 -52.26
CA GLU A 384 23.26 -67.18 -52.23
C GLU A 384 22.29 -68.00 -51.36
N GLN A 385 21.85 -67.35 -50.28
CA GLN A 385 20.63 -67.60 -49.51
C GLN A 385 20.33 -69.07 -49.19
N ASN A 386 21.08 -69.65 -48.25
CA ASN A 386 20.56 -70.72 -47.40
C ASN A 386 21.10 -70.55 -45.98
N LYS A 387 20.31 -70.93 -44.98
CA LYS A 387 20.74 -71.00 -43.58
C LYS A 387 22.03 -71.83 -43.52
N VAL A 388 23.16 -71.17 -43.33
CA VAL A 388 24.43 -71.85 -43.06
C VAL A 388 24.32 -72.38 -41.63
N ASP A 389 24.28 -73.70 -41.48
CA ASP A 389 24.33 -74.32 -40.16
C ASP A 389 25.70 -74.08 -39.55
N ILE A 390 25.72 -73.61 -38.30
CA ILE A 390 26.94 -73.19 -37.58
C ILE A 390 27.98 -74.33 -37.49
N ASN A 391 27.53 -75.58 -37.62
CA ASN A 391 28.39 -76.75 -37.56
C ASN A 391 29.30 -76.91 -38.79
N ASP A 392 28.89 -76.42 -39.97
CA ASP A 392 29.58 -76.62 -41.25
C ASP A 392 30.67 -75.57 -41.55
N LEU A 393 30.82 -74.57 -40.69
CA LEU A 393 31.84 -73.51 -40.83
C LEU A 393 33.24 -74.01 -40.43
N ASP A 394 34.26 -73.65 -41.21
CA ASP A 394 35.66 -73.88 -40.82
C ASP A 394 36.03 -72.98 -39.62
N LEU A 395 37.06 -73.37 -38.87
CA LEU A 395 37.41 -72.70 -37.60
C LEU A 395 37.75 -71.21 -37.81
N GLU A 396 38.35 -70.84 -38.94
CA GLU A 396 38.66 -69.44 -39.27
C GLU A 396 37.38 -68.61 -39.53
N GLU A 397 36.38 -69.22 -40.16
CA GLU A 397 35.08 -68.58 -40.42
C GLU A 397 34.28 -68.40 -39.13
N LYS A 398 34.37 -69.38 -38.21
CA LYS A 398 33.82 -69.29 -36.85
C LYS A 398 34.44 -68.13 -36.06
N GLU A 399 35.76 -67.94 -36.13
CA GLU A 399 36.43 -66.79 -35.48
C GLU A 399 35.97 -65.45 -36.08
N LYS A 400 35.88 -65.36 -37.42
CA LYS A 400 35.45 -64.14 -38.10
C LYS A 400 34.00 -63.79 -37.75
N LEU A 401 33.10 -64.77 -37.69
CA LEU A 401 31.71 -64.58 -37.30
C LEU A 401 31.58 -64.12 -35.85
N LEU A 402 32.34 -64.70 -34.91
CA LEU A 402 32.37 -64.24 -33.52
C LEU A 402 32.88 -62.80 -33.39
N ARG A 403 33.90 -62.40 -34.16
CA ARG A 403 34.39 -61.01 -34.20
C ARG A 403 33.38 -60.04 -34.79
N ILE A 404 32.65 -60.45 -35.84
CA ILE A 404 31.57 -59.65 -36.44
C ILE A 404 30.42 -59.49 -35.45
N LEU A 405 30.01 -60.56 -34.75
CA LEU A 405 28.97 -60.49 -33.73
C LEU A 405 29.37 -59.59 -32.56
N PHE A 406 30.61 -59.71 -32.07
CA PHE A 406 31.15 -58.83 -31.03
C PHE A 406 31.20 -57.36 -31.47
N SER A 407 31.61 -57.09 -32.72
CA SER A 407 31.60 -55.74 -33.29
C SER A 407 30.19 -55.18 -33.43
N LYS A 408 29.24 -55.99 -33.91
CA LYS A 408 27.84 -55.60 -34.09
C LYS A 408 27.12 -55.34 -32.77
N MET A 409 27.45 -56.09 -31.71
CA MET A 409 26.97 -55.83 -30.36
C MET A 409 27.49 -54.50 -29.80
N ASN A 410 28.76 -54.18 -30.06
CA ASN A 410 29.40 -52.97 -29.56
C ASN A 410 29.02 -51.69 -30.32
N GLN A 411 28.53 -51.80 -31.55
CA GLN A 411 28.05 -50.65 -32.33
C GLN A 411 26.76 -50.03 -31.74
N GLY A 412 26.06 -50.74 -30.85
CA GLY A 412 24.89 -50.23 -30.13
C GLY A 412 23.66 -50.00 -31.03
N VAL A 413 22.46 -50.11 -30.46
CA VAL A 413 21.22 -49.66 -31.10
C VAL A 413 20.96 -48.22 -30.61
N PRO A 414 20.71 -47.23 -31.48
CA PRO A 414 20.41 -45.87 -31.04
C PRO A 414 19.15 -45.86 -30.17
N PRO A 415 19.11 -45.06 -29.09
CA PRO A 415 17.97 -45.06 -28.17
C PRO A 415 16.71 -44.62 -28.90
N ILE A 416 15.71 -45.50 -28.93
CA ILE A 416 14.35 -45.14 -29.37
C ILE A 416 13.84 -44.06 -28.41
N ASN A 417 13.26 -43.01 -29.00
CA ASN A 417 12.94 -41.74 -28.37
C ASN A 417 11.84 -41.88 -27.30
N TRP A 418 12.21 -42.35 -26.09
CA TRP A 418 11.30 -42.64 -24.97
C TRP A 418 10.45 -41.45 -24.50
N LYS A 419 10.81 -40.21 -24.91
CA LYS A 419 10.02 -38.99 -24.63
C LYS A 419 8.63 -38.99 -25.27
N SER A 420 8.39 -39.76 -26.34
CA SER A 420 7.08 -39.79 -27.01
C SER A 420 6.02 -40.59 -26.25
N GLN A 421 6.40 -41.45 -25.29
CA GLN A 421 5.46 -42.28 -24.53
C GLN A 421 4.99 -41.63 -23.21
N LEU A 422 5.74 -40.68 -22.64
CA LEU A 422 5.32 -39.99 -21.40
C LEU A 422 4.20 -38.95 -21.61
N SER A 423 3.89 -38.56 -22.84
CA SER A 423 2.82 -37.61 -23.15
C SER A 423 1.41 -38.19 -22.97
N HIS A 424 1.27 -39.53 -22.93
CA HIS A 424 -0.04 -40.18 -22.83
C HIS A 424 -0.52 -40.40 -21.38
N SER A 425 0.34 -40.28 -20.37
CA SER A 425 -0.05 -40.49 -18.96
C SER A 425 -0.38 -39.20 -18.20
N LYS A 426 -0.20 -38.02 -18.82
CA LYS A 426 -0.38 -36.72 -18.17
C LYS A 426 -1.77 -36.09 -18.38
N SER A 427 -2.62 -36.69 -19.20
CA SER A 427 -3.93 -36.13 -19.55
C SER A 427 -5.10 -36.60 -18.67
N GLN A 428 -4.86 -37.33 -17.59
CA GLN A 428 -5.95 -37.99 -16.84
C GLN A 428 -6.05 -37.66 -15.34
N VAL A 429 -5.31 -36.67 -14.80
CA VAL A 429 -5.35 -36.37 -13.35
C VAL A 429 -5.75 -34.92 -12.98
N ASP A 430 -5.79 -33.96 -13.91
CA ASP A 430 -5.98 -32.54 -13.55
C ASP A 430 -7.38 -31.93 -13.83
N ALA A 431 -8.45 -32.74 -13.87
CA ALA A 431 -9.80 -32.23 -14.20
C ALA A 431 -10.85 -32.28 -13.08
N SER A 432 -10.52 -32.70 -11.85
CA SER A 432 -11.56 -32.96 -10.82
C SER A 432 -11.38 -32.26 -9.46
N SER A 433 -10.53 -31.24 -9.32
CA SER A 433 -10.34 -30.55 -8.02
C SER A 433 -10.57 -29.04 -8.01
N PHE A 434 -11.19 -28.46 -9.03
CA PHE A 434 -11.41 -27.00 -9.12
C PHE A 434 -12.87 -26.62 -9.43
N ARG A 435 -13.82 -27.23 -8.72
CA ARG A 435 -15.16 -26.66 -8.53
C ARG A 435 -15.68 -27.13 -7.18
N ASP A 436 -15.55 -26.26 -6.18
CA ASP A 436 -16.54 -26.05 -5.12
C ASP A 436 -15.97 -25.06 -4.11
N ASN A 437 -16.37 -23.79 -4.27
CA ASN A 437 -16.68 -22.84 -3.19
C ASN A 437 -16.98 -21.46 -3.81
N GLN A 438 -18.18 -21.36 -4.37
CA GLN A 438 -18.94 -20.12 -4.31
C GLN A 438 -20.16 -20.38 -3.42
N TYR A 439 -20.48 -19.38 -2.60
CA TYR A 439 -21.58 -19.29 -1.62
C TYR A 439 -21.31 -19.87 -0.23
N GLN A 440 -20.62 -19.08 0.62
CA GLN A 440 -21.23 -18.44 1.80
C GLN A 440 -20.34 -17.32 2.35
#